data_AF-A0A3R6Q4H6-F1
#
_entry.id   AF-A0A3R6Q4H6-F1
#
_cell.length_a   1.000
_cell.length_b   1.000
_cell.length_c   1.000
_cell.angle_alpha   90.00
_cell.angle_beta   90.00
_cell.angle_gamma   90.00
#
_symmetry.space_group_name_H-M   'P 1'
#
loop_
_entity.id
_entity.type
_entity.pdbx_description
1 polymer ?
#
loop_
_entity_poly.entity_id
_entity_poly.type
_entity_poly.pdbx_seq_one_letter_code
_entity_poly.pdbx_strand_id
1 'polypeptide(L)'
;MKITIDLKEDVSPALPPNYVYRRLFMEHWERLQKKHDNKLWGLANACDISARALYSHKTGRSQNVKNLILTYTDAEECFELFKQFADVWVRNCSG
;
A
#
# COMPACT_ATOMS: atom_id res chain seq x y z
N MET A 1 -21.42 0.56 15.43
CA MET A 1 -20.93 1.92 15.11
C MET A 1 -20.70 2.01 13.62
N LYS A 2 -21.37 2.92 12.93
CA LYS A 2 -21.23 3.15 11.49
C LYS A 2 -20.43 4.45 11.34
N ILE A 3 -19.19 4.36 10.88
CA ILE A 3 -18.35 5.54 10.62
C ILE A 3 -18.69 5.96 9.18
N THR A 4 -19.41 7.07 9.05
CA THR A 4 -19.69 7.71 7.76
C THR A 4 -18.70 8.85 7.63
N ILE A 5 -17.74 8.73 6.70
CA ILE A 5 -16.81 9.82 6.37
C ILE A 5 -17.53 10.70 5.35
N ASP A 6 -17.97 11.87 5.79
CA ASP A 6 -18.57 12.90 4.94
C ASP A 6 -17.41 13.71 4.33
N LEU A 7 -17.08 13.41 3.06
CA LEU A 7 -16.07 14.15 2.29
C LEU A 7 -16.66 15.48 1.82
N LYS A 8 -16.94 16.38 2.77
CA LYS A 8 -17.07 17.80 2.42
C LYS A 8 -15.69 18.33 2.11
N GLU A 9 -15.51 18.70 0.85
CA GLU A 9 -14.33 19.31 0.25
C GLU A 9 -13.82 20.47 1.11
N ASP A 10 -12.88 20.18 1.99
CA ASP A 10 -11.99 21.17 2.56
C ASP A 10 -10.71 21.11 1.72
N VAL A 11 -10.40 22.20 1.02
CA VAL A 11 -9.27 22.30 0.08
C VAL A 11 -7.95 22.41 0.88
N SER A 12 -7.64 21.36 1.63
CA SER A 12 -6.27 20.88 1.69
C SER A 12 -5.93 20.35 0.30
N PRO A 13 -4.73 20.58 -0.27
CA PRO A 13 -4.35 19.92 -1.50
C PRO A 13 -4.34 18.41 -1.24
N ALA A 14 -5.46 17.78 -1.59
CA ALA A 14 -5.72 16.37 -1.44
C ALA A 14 -4.53 15.61 -2.03
N LEU A 15 -3.85 14.83 -1.19
CA LEU A 15 -2.65 14.10 -1.60
C LEU A 15 -3.01 13.19 -2.78
N PRO A 16 -2.22 13.15 -3.87
CA PRO A 16 -2.50 12.28 -4.99
C PRO A 16 -2.68 10.82 -4.51
N PRO A 17 -3.63 10.04 -5.04
CA PRO A 17 -3.88 8.68 -4.55
C PRO A 17 -2.67 7.76 -4.55
N ASN A 18 -1.80 7.85 -5.56
CA ASN A 18 -0.52 7.13 -5.58
C ASN A 18 0.42 7.56 -4.43
N TYR A 19 0.37 8.82 -3.99
CA TYR A 19 1.10 9.28 -2.82
C TYR A 19 0.49 8.74 -1.53
N VAL A 20 -0.84 8.67 -1.42
CA VAL A 20 -1.54 8.04 -0.29
C VAL A 20 -1.15 6.57 -0.17
N TYR A 21 -1.22 5.80 -1.26
CA TYR A 21 -0.74 4.42 -1.29
C TYR A 21 0.71 4.30 -0.79
N ARG A 22 1.60 5.17 -1.28
CA ARG A 22 3.01 5.19 -0.87
C ARG A 22 3.17 5.42 0.63
N ARG A 23 2.42 6.37 1.19
CA ARG A 23 2.42 6.65 2.63
C ARG A 23 1.94 5.45 3.43
N LEU A 24 0.83 4.83 3.02
CA LEU A 24 0.24 3.68 3.70
C LEU A 24 1.23 2.51 3.81
N PHE A 25 1.88 2.12 2.69
CA PHE A 25 2.81 0.99 2.73
C PHE A 25 4.10 1.31 3.48
N MET A 26 4.62 2.55 3.37
CA MET A 26 5.82 2.98 4.11
C MET A 26 5.56 2.96 5.62
N GLU A 27 4.46 3.54 6.08
CA GLU A 27 4.08 3.52 7.50
C GLU A 27 3.86 2.10 8.02
N HIS A 28 3.27 1.22 7.19
CA HIS A 28 3.14 -0.18 7.56
C HIS A 28 4.49 -0.89 7.68
N TRP A 29 5.40 -0.68 6.72
CA TRP A 29 6.75 -1.24 6.76
C TRP A 29 7.56 -0.74 7.96
N GLU A 30 7.49 0.55 8.30
CA GLU A 30 8.12 1.09 9.51
C GLU A 30 7.58 0.44 10.80
N ARG A 31 6.27 0.19 10.87
CA ARG A 31 5.67 -0.53 12.01
C ARG A 31 6.18 -1.97 12.09
N LEU A 32 6.31 -2.66 10.95
CA LEU A 32 6.85 -4.02 10.92
C LEU A 32 8.32 -4.07 11.36
N GLN A 33 9.15 -3.13 10.90
CA GLN A 33 10.55 -3.05 11.32
C GLN A 33 10.67 -2.89 12.85
N LYS A 34 9.87 -1.97 13.43
CA LYS A 34 9.84 -1.76 14.88
C LYS A 34 9.35 -3.01 15.64
N LYS A 35 8.36 -3.72 15.11
CA LYS A 35 7.78 -4.91 15.75
C LYS A 35 8.72 -6.11 15.76
N HIS A 36 9.49 -6.30 14.68
CA HIS A 36 10.34 -7.48 14.49
C HIS A 36 11.81 -7.24 14.85
N ASP A 37 12.17 -6.04 15.33
CA ASP A 37 13.54 -5.60 15.61
C ASP A 37 14.54 -5.98 14.49
N ASN A 38 14.06 -5.93 13.26
CA ASN A 38 14.77 -6.35 12.06
C ASN A 38 14.59 -5.28 10.99
N LYS A 39 15.66 -5.02 10.23
CA LYS A 39 15.69 -4.02 9.16
C LYS A 39 14.81 -4.39 7.96
N LEU A 40 14.37 -5.65 7.86
CA LEU A 40 13.48 -6.17 6.80
C LEU A 40 13.87 -5.63 5.42
N TRP A 41 15.17 -5.69 5.12
CA TRP A 41 15.75 -5.10 3.91
C TRP A 41 15.05 -5.64 2.67
N GLY A 42 14.60 -4.72 1.81
CA GLY A 42 13.96 -5.07 0.54
C GLY A 42 12.47 -5.42 0.64
N LEU A 43 11.89 -5.61 1.84
CA LEU A 43 10.47 -5.95 2.00
C LEU A 43 9.57 -4.91 1.33
N ALA A 44 9.78 -3.62 1.62
CA ALA A 44 8.96 -2.55 1.06
C ALA A 44 8.98 -2.56 -0.47
N ASN A 45 10.16 -2.68 -1.08
CA ASN A 45 10.30 -2.67 -2.54
C ASN A 45 9.70 -3.93 -3.18
N ALA A 46 9.99 -5.12 -2.63
CA ALA A 46 9.49 -6.38 -3.19
C ALA A 46 7.96 -6.49 -3.07
N CYS A 47 7.40 -6.10 -1.92
CA CYS A 47 5.96 -6.13 -1.70
C CYS A 47 5.23 -5.05 -2.50
N ASP A 48 5.80 -3.86 -2.67
CA ASP A 48 5.25 -2.79 -3.53
C ASP A 48 5.17 -3.25 -5.00
N ILE A 49 6.29 -3.76 -5.55
CA ILE A 49 6.33 -4.28 -6.92
C ILE A 49 5.27 -5.38 -7.12
N SER A 50 5.18 -6.32 -6.18
CA SER A 50 4.25 -7.45 -6.26
C SER A 50 2.79 -7.00 -6.14
N ALA A 51 2.49 -6.10 -5.20
CA ALA A 51 1.16 -5.52 -5.02
C ALA A 51 0.70 -4.79 -6.29
N ARG A 52 1.56 -3.95 -6.86
CA ARG A 52 1.26 -3.21 -8.08
C ARG A 52 1.11 -4.11 -9.30
N ALA A 53 1.92 -5.16 -9.42
CA ALA A 53 1.80 -6.13 -10.51
C ALA A 53 0.47 -6.89 -10.44
N LEU A 54 0.10 -7.38 -9.24
CA LEU A 54 -1.18 -8.06 -9.05
C LEU A 54 -2.37 -7.11 -9.23
N TYR A 55 -2.29 -5.89 -8.71
CA TYR A 55 -3.34 -4.88 -8.89
C TYR A 55 -3.54 -4.51 -10.36
N SER A 56 -2.43 -4.35 -11.09
CA SER A 56 -2.42 -4.13 -12.54
C SER A 56 -3.12 -5.27 -13.29
N HIS A 57 -2.79 -6.51 -12.96
CA HIS A 57 -3.44 -7.69 -13.53
C HIS A 57 -4.94 -7.74 -13.21
N LYS A 58 -5.35 -7.44 -11.96
CA LYS A 58 -6.76 -7.44 -11.54
C LYS A 58 -7.60 -6.37 -12.24
N THR A 59 -7.03 -5.19 -12.47
CA THR A 59 -7.74 -4.03 -13.04
C THR A 59 -7.59 -3.91 -14.55
N GLY A 60 -6.71 -4.70 -15.17
CA GLY A 60 -6.33 -4.56 -16.57
C GLY A 60 -5.57 -3.27 -16.90
N ARG A 61 -5.17 -2.49 -15.87
CA ARG A 61 -4.45 -1.23 -16.06
C ARG A 61 -2.96 -1.48 -16.20
N SER A 62 -2.26 -0.67 -16.99
CA SER A 62 -0.81 -0.73 -17.07
C SER A 62 -0.16 -0.44 -15.70
N GLN A 63 0.86 -1.22 -15.34
CA GLN A 63 1.62 -1.07 -14.10
C GLN A 63 2.39 0.26 -14.00
N ASN A 64 2.52 1.01 -15.10
CA ASN A 64 3.24 2.28 -15.14
C ASN A 64 2.71 3.29 -14.11
N VAL A 65 3.65 3.93 -13.40
CA VAL A 65 3.42 4.46 -12.04
C VAL A 65 2.31 5.51 -11.93
N LYS A 66 2.05 6.25 -13.02
CA LYS A 66 1.05 7.33 -13.06
C LYS A 66 -0.40 6.87 -13.24
N ASN A 67 -0.63 5.67 -13.79
CA ASN A 67 -1.97 5.26 -14.27
C ASN A 67 -2.60 4.10 -13.50
N LEU A 68 -1.88 3.54 -12.53
CA LEU A 68 -2.36 2.37 -11.79
C LEU A 68 -3.31 2.75 -10.64
N ILE A 69 -2.92 3.74 -9.84
CA ILE A 69 -3.63 4.17 -8.63
C ILE A 69 -4.19 5.58 -8.87
N LEU A 70 -5.46 5.64 -9.26
CA LEU A 70 -6.14 6.87 -9.71
C LEU A 70 -7.12 7.42 -8.68
N THR A 71 -7.57 6.59 -7.75
CA THR A 71 -8.56 6.90 -6.73
C THR A 71 -8.06 6.45 -5.35
N TYR A 72 -8.63 7.01 -4.28
CA TYR A 72 -8.31 6.55 -2.93
C TYR A 72 -8.70 5.09 -2.69
N THR A 73 -9.78 4.63 -3.31
CA THR A 73 -10.15 3.21 -3.30
C THR A 73 -9.07 2.35 -3.96
N ASP A 74 -8.49 2.78 -5.09
CA ASP A 74 -7.35 2.07 -5.68
C ASP A 74 -6.16 2.00 -4.71
N ALA A 75 -5.91 3.07 -3.96
CA ALA A 75 -4.81 3.15 -3.01
C ALA A 75 -5.01 2.16 -1.85
N GLU A 76 -6.24 2.07 -1.31
CA GLU A 76 -6.61 1.13 -0.27
C GLU A 76 -6.53 -0.32 -0.76
N GLU A 77 -7.11 -0.63 -1.92
CA GLU A 77 -7.09 -1.99 -2.48
C GLU A 77 -5.66 -2.48 -2.78
N CYS A 78 -4.83 -1.62 -3.38
CA CYS A 78 -3.44 -1.96 -3.65
C CYS A 78 -2.64 -2.09 -2.34
N PHE A 79 -2.97 -1.31 -1.31
CA PHE A 79 -2.38 -1.45 0.02
C PHE A 79 -2.78 -2.75 0.73
N GLU A 80 -4.02 -3.23 0.58
CA GLU A 80 -4.43 -4.54 1.09
C GLU A 80 -3.59 -5.68 0.48
N LEU A 81 -3.29 -5.60 -0.81
CA LEU A 81 -2.38 -6.57 -1.45
C LEU A 81 -0.97 -6.48 -0.86
N PHE A 82 -0.45 -5.27 -0.66
CA PHE A 82 0.86 -5.08 -0.02
C PHE A 82 0.92 -5.75 1.35
N LYS A 83 -0.10 -5.57 2.21
CA LYS A 83 -0.14 -6.19 3.54
C LYS A 83 -0.09 -7.72 3.47
N GLN A 84 -0.81 -8.32 2.53
CA GLN A 84 -0.79 -9.77 2.34
C GLN A 84 0.60 -10.28 1.98
N PHE A 85 1.31 -9.60 1.07
CA PHE A 85 2.69 -9.95 0.73
C PHE A 85 3.65 -9.74 1.90
N ALA A 86 3.51 -8.63 2.62
CA ALA A 86 4.34 -8.31 3.78
C ALA A 86 4.16 -9.34 4.91
N ASP A 87 2.93 -9.78 5.18
CA ASP A 87 2.63 -10.81 6.19
C ASP A 87 3.32 -12.14 5.85
N VAL A 88 3.27 -12.55 4.58
CA VAL A 88 3.95 -13.77 4.11
C VAL A 88 5.47 -13.63 4.24
N TRP A 89 6.02 -12.48 3.85
CA TRP A 89 7.46 -12.21 3.99
C TRP A 89 7.91 -12.34 5.44
N VAL A 90 7.23 -11.62 6.35
CA VAL A 90 7.56 -11.60 7.77
C VAL A 90 7.49 -13.00 8.38
N ARG A 91 6.48 -13.81 8.03
CA ARG A 91 6.36 -15.20 8.48
C ARG A 91 7.57 -16.05 8.06
N ASN A 92 8.06 -15.88 6.83
CA ASN A 92 9.20 -16.65 6.31
C ASN A 92 10.56 -16.16 6.84
N CYS A 93 10.69 -14.88 7.22
CA CYS A 93 11.92 -14.35 7.80
C CYS A 93 12.03 -14.53 9.31
N SER A 94 10.93 -14.87 9.98
CA SER A 94 10.89 -15.09 11.44
C SER A 94 10.95 -16.58 11.81
N GLY A 95 11.27 -17.45 10.83
CA GLY A 95 11.43 -18.89 10.98
C GLY A 95 12.77 -19.29 11.58
#